data_AF-A0A416T4U2-F1
#
_entry.id   AF-A0A416T4U2-F1
#
_cell.length_a   1.000
_cell.length_b   1.000
_cell.length_c   1.000
_cell.angle_alpha   90.00
_cell.angle_beta   90.00
_cell.angle_gamma   90.00
#
_symmetry.space_group_name_H-M   'P 1'
#
loop_
_entity.id
_entity.type
_entity.pdbx_description
1 polymer ?
#
loop_
_entity_poly.entity_id
_entity_poly.type
_entity_poly.pdbx_seq_one_letter_code
_entity_poly.pdbx_strand_id
1 'polypeptide(L)'
;MYKNIFLSFVLVSITGTSTYAQKKTPAGQPEKRPNIILFMVDDMGWQDTSLPFWTRKTRYNEAYETPNMERLARKGMMFTQAYACNISSATRCSLITGVNNARHRVTNWTLERDKTTDRTSSTLELPDWNYNGVSQVEGINNTFVGTSFVELLRQNGYHTIHCGKAHFGAIDTPGENPMHWGFEVNIAGHAAGGLATYLSERNYGHTRDGKPFSLMAIPGLENYWGTGIFATEALTLEAIKALDKAKKYNQPFYLYMSHYAIHIPVDKDDRFFGKYVRKGLTDKEAAYASLIEGMDKSLGDLMDWLEQNGEADNTVVIFMSDNGGLASEPAWRDGELHTQNFPLNSGKGSLYEGGIREPMIISWPGVVKQGSKCDKYLMIEDFYPTLLEIAEVKEYKTTQPLDGISFVPLLTGTGDPSRNRALVWNFPNIWGNDGPGINLDCSIRKDDWKLVYYYETGEKELFNVPADIGEKNDVAVQYPDIVKRLSKELGAYLRSTDAQRPIFKNTGKPCPWPDEI
;
A
#
# COMPACT_ATOMS: atom_id res chain seq x y z
N MET A 1 63.79 69.87 24.14
CA MET A 1 64.56 68.61 24.24
C MET A 1 63.85 67.72 25.25
N TYR A 2 63.42 66.54 24.80
CA TYR A 2 62.93 65.38 25.57
C TYR A 2 61.78 65.58 26.58
N LYS A 3 60.65 64.91 26.31
CA LYS A 3 60.00 64.01 27.27
C LYS A 3 58.97 63.12 26.54
N ASN A 4 59.27 61.82 26.54
CA ASN A 4 58.41 60.76 26.01
C ASN A 4 57.10 60.70 26.81
N ILE A 5 55.96 60.76 26.12
CA ILE A 5 54.63 60.52 26.69
C ILE A 5 54.13 59.19 26.12
N PHE A 6 53.80 58.27 27.02
CA PHE A 6 53.11 57.02 26.74
C PHE A 6 51.72 57.31 26.15
N LEU A 7 51.43 56.79 24.95
CA LEU A 7 50.06 56.74 24.41
C LEU A 7 49.50 55.33 24.63
N SER A 8 48.51 55.20 25.50
CA SER A 8 47.67 54.03 25.64
C SER A 8 46.67 53.98 24.48
N PHE A 9 46.70 52.91 23.68
CA PHE A 9 45.65 52.61 22.71
C PHE A 9 44.44 52.00 23.43
N VAL A 10 43.33 52.74 23.46
CA VAL A 10 42.00 52.22 23.79
C VAL A 10 41.37 51.71 22.49
N LEU A 11 41.18 50.39 22.38
CA LEU A 11 40.33 49.80 21.34
C LEU A 11 38.86 50.11 21.68
N VAL A 12 38.21 50.90 20.83
CA VAL A 12 36.76 51.10 20.87
C VAL A 12 36.08 49.92 20.17
N SER A 13 35.36 49.11 20.95
CA SER A 13 34.51 48.04 20.45
C SER A 13 33.22 48.63 19.88
N ILE A 14 33.05 48.60 18.56
CA ILE A 14 31.79 48.95 17.90
C ILE A 14 30.88 47.71 17.98
N THR A 15 29.96 47.68 18.94
CA THR A 15 28.87 46.69 18.98
C THR A 15 27.78 47.11 17.99
N GLY A 16 27.79 46.53 16.79
CA GLY A 16 26.67 46.59 15.87
C GLY A 16 25.53 45.69 16.36
N THR A 17 24.46 46.29 16.90
CA THR A 17 23.22 45.57 17.22
C THR A 17 22.48 45.25 15.91
N SER A 18 22.69 44.04 15.40
CA SER A 18 21.84 43.42 14.39
C SER A 18 20.49 43.09 15.03
N THR A 19 19.47 43.91 14.77
CA THR A 19 18.08 43.57 15.09
C THR A 19 17.59 42.53 14.09
N TYR A 20 17.77 41.25 14.41
CA TYR A 20 16.97 40.19 13.81
C TYR A 20 15.53 40.38 14.26
N ALA A 21 14.67 40.83 13.36
CA ALA A 21 13.24 40.78 13.55
C ALA A 21 12.82 39.30 13.63
N GLN A 22 12.64 38.80 14.86
CA GLN A 22 11.87 37.58 15.10
C GLN A 22 10.48 37.80 14.51
N LYS A 23 10.16 37.09 13.41
CA LYS A 23 8.77 36.87 13.03
C LYS A 23 8.10 36.19 14.24
N LYS A 24 7.29 36.94 14.97
CA LYS A 24 6.32 36.38 15.92
C LYS A 24 5.37 35.52 15.10
N THR A 25 5.51 34.21 15.21
CA THR A 25 4.42 33.27 14.89
C THR A 25 3.23 33.68 15.75
N PRO A 26 2.00 33.80 15.20
CA PRO A 26 0.84 34.11 16.01
C PRO A 26 0.66 32.99 17.04
N ALA A 27 0.74 33.33 18.32
CA ALA A 27 0.28 32.46 19.38
C ALA A 27 -1.26 32.43 19.33
N GLY A 28 -1.85 31.24 19.20
CA GLY A 28 -3.27 31.04 19.47
C GLY A 28 -4.07 30.29 18.41
N GLN A 29 -3.78 29.01 18.20
CA GLN A 29 -4.79 27.93 18.24
C GLN A 29 -4.11 26.69 18.86
N PRO A 30 -4.80 25.89 19.69
CA PRO A 30 -4.27 24.57 20.05
C PRO A 30 -3.92 23.83 18.76
N GLU A 31 -2.74 23.20 18.70
CA GLU A 31 -2.28 22.46 17.54
C GLU A 31 -3.33 21.39 17.22
N LYS A 32 -4.11 21.61 16.15
CA LYS A 32 -5.18 20.70 15.77
C LYS A 32 -4.52 19.48 15.16
N ARG A 33 -4.74 18.31 15.77
CA ARG A 33 -4.35 17.02 15.16
C ARG A 33 -4.80 16.97 13.70
N PRO A 34 -3.96 16.48 12.78
CA PRO A 34 -4.27 16.54 11.36
C PRO A 34 -5.39 15.56 11.01
N ASN A 35 -6.20 15.92 10.01
CA ASN A 35 -6.99 14.91 9.30
C ASN A 35 -6.04 13.99 8.52
N ILE A 36 -6.47 12.77 8.23
CA ILE A 36 -5.68 11.81 7.48
C ILE A 36 -6.52 11.20 6.36
N ILE A 37 -6.02 11.23 5.13
CA ILE A 37 -6.56 10.48 3.99
C ILE A 37 -5.53 9.46 3.58
N LEU A 38 -5.87 8.17 3.72
CA LEU A 38 -5.15 7.08 3.06
C LEU A 38 -5.91 6.72 1.77
N PHE A 39 -5.35 7.13 0.64
CA PHE A 39 -5.80 6.82 -0.70
C PHE A 39 -5.08 5.56 -1.19
N MET A 40 -5.77 4.43 -1.13
CA MET A 40 -5.24 3.12 -1.51
C MET A 40 -5.84 2.67 -2.84
N VAL A 41 -4.97 2.37 -3.80
CA VAL A 41 -5.35 1.84 -5.12
C VAL A 41 -5.14 0.33 -5.15
N ASP A 42 -6.03 -0.39 -5.81
CA ASP A 42 -5.95 -1.84 -5.96
C ASP A 42 -5.14 -2.24 -7.20
N ASP A 43 -4.17 -3.15 -7.03
CA ASP A 43 -3.35 -3.73 -8.11
C ASP A 43 -2.65 -2.70 -9.02
N MET A 44 -2.20 -1.57 -8.47
CA MET A 44 -1.55 -0.52 -9.25
C MET A 44 -0.04 -0.67 -9.20
N GLY A 45 0.55 -1.04 -10.33
CA GLY A 45 1.99 -1.20 -10.47
C GLY A 45 2.77 0.10 -10.28
N TRP A 46 4.04 -0.04 -9.93
CA TRP A 46 5.00 1.06 -9.72
C TRP A 46 5.11 2.07 -10.89
N GLN A 47 4.71 1.64 -12.08
CA GLN A 47 4.82 2.38 -13.34
C GLN A 47 3.46 2.74 -13.96
N ASP A 48 2.36 2.38 -13.31
CA ASP A 48 0.98 2.65 -13.75
C ASP A 48 0.57 4.12 -13.50
N THR A 49 1.46 5.06 -13.83
CA THR A 49 1.31 6.49 -13.55
C THR A 49 2.19 7.30 -14.50
N SER A 50 1.83 8.56 -14.76
CA SER A 50 2.70 9.51 -15.47
C SER A 50 3.89 10.00 -14.61
N LEU A 51 3.82 9.79 -13.28
CA LEU A 51 4.84 10.22 -12.32
C LEU A 51 6.03 9.25 -12.31
N PRO A 52 7.25 9.67 -12.70
CA PRO A 52 8.40 8.77 -12.71
C PRO A 52 8.94 8.50 -11.29
N PHE A 53 8.61 7.32 -10.76
CA PHE A 53 9.24 6.78 -9.55
C PHE A 53 10.65 6.25 -9.79
N TRP A 54 10.93 5.78 -11.01
CA TRP A 54 12.29 5.41 -11.40
C TRP A 54 13.14 6.65 -11.71
N THR A 55 14.44 6.41 -11.89
CA THR A 55 15.42 7.43 -12.30
C THR A 55 15.20 7.95 -13.73
N ARG A 56 14.39 7.24 -14.53
CA ARG A 56 14.06 7.58 -15.92
C ARG A 56 12.56 7.40 -16.14
N LYS A 57 11.99 8.23 -17.01
CA LYS A 57 10.64 7.98 -17.53
C LYS A 57 10.64 6.69 -18.35
N THR A 58 9.62 5.87 -18.16
CA THR A 58 9.36 4.66 -18.94
C THR A 58 8.30 4.93 -20.00
N ARG A 59 8.12 3.98 -20.92
CA ARG A 59 7.00 4.01 -21.89
C ARG A 59 5.64 4.12 -21.21
N TYR A 60 5.50 3.56 -20.00
CA TYR A 60 4.26 3.60 -19.22
C TYR A 60 4.02 5.01 -18.69
N ASN A 61 5.06 5.69 -18.19
CA ASN A 61 4.93 7.08 -17.75
C ASN A 61 4.60 8.06 -18.89
N GLU A 62 4.99 7.74 -20.12
CA GLU A 62 4.63 8.53 -21.30
C GLU A 62 3.20 8.24 -21.78
N ALA A 63 2.74 7.00 -21.60
CA ALA A 63 1.43 6.54 -22.05
C ALA A 63 0.31 6.99 -21.11
N TYR A 64 0.46 6.80 -19.79
CA TYR A 64 -0.55 7.11 -18.78
C TYR A 64 -0.58 8.60 -18.42
N GLU A 65 -1.71 9.07 -17.89
CA GLU A 65 -1.90 10.47 -17.47
C GLU A 65 -2.48 10.51 -16.06
N THR A 66 -1.65 10.90 -15.08
CA THR A 66 -2.03 11.04 -13.67
C THR A 66 -1.59 12.41 -13.12
N PRO A 67 -2.17 13.52 -13.61
CA PRO A 67 -1.75 14.86 -13.22
C PRO A 67 -1.95 15.17 -11.73
N ASN A 68 -2.89 14.51 -11.05
CA ASN A 68 -3.12 14.73 -9.63
C ASN A 68 -2.12 14.01 -8.73
N MET A 69 -1.63 12.82 -9.12
CA MET A 69 -0.47 12.19 -8.47
C MET A 69 0.76 13.08 -8.61
N GLU A 70 1.01 13.67 -9.79
CA GLU A 70 2.10 14.62 -9.96
C GLU A 70 1.91 15.88 -9.10
N ARG A 71 0.67 16.37 -8.98
CA ARG A 71 0.32 17.50 -8.10
C ARG A 71 0.57 17.16 -6.63
N LEU A 72 0.17 15.98 -6.17
CA LEU A 72 0.41 15.51 -4.81
C LEU A 72 1.91 15.37 -4.55
N ALA A 73 2.66 14.80 -5.48
CA ALA A 73 4.12 14.65 -5.37
C ALA A 73 4.84 16.01 -5.28
N ARG A 74 4.39 17.03 -6.04
CA ARG A 74 4.94 18.40 -5.91
C ARG A 74 4.68 19.00 -4.53
N LYS A 75 3.55 18.67 -3.89
CA LYS A 75 3.21 19.13 -2.55
C LYS A 75 3.81 18.27 -1.42
N GLY A 76 4.37 17.11 -1.75
CA GLY A 76 4.78 16.11 -0.77
C GLY A 76 6.13 15.47 -1.03
N MET A 77 6.28 14.25 -0.57
CA MET A 77 7.42 13.38 -0.76
C MET A 77 6.96 12.10 -1.46
N MET A 78 7.70 11.65 -2.48
CA MET A 78 7.51 10.31 -3.04
C MET A 78 8.52 9.32 -2.44
N PHE A 79 8.07 8.09 -2.18
CA PHE A 79 8.93 6.98 -1.81
C PHE A 79 9.19 6.11 -3.02
N THR A 80 10.45 5.91 -3.38
CA THR A 80 10.83 5.13 -4.57
C THR A 80 11.10 3.65 -4.24
N GLN A 81 11.01 3.26 -2.97
CA GLN A 81 11.18 1.90 -2.44
C GLN A 81 10.15 1.57 -1.34
N ALA A 82 8.88 1.94 -1.55
CA ALA A 82 7.79 1.46 -0.70
C ALA A 82 7.39 0.03 -1.11
N TYR A 83 7.13 -0.83 -0.13
CA TYR A 83 6.78 -2.23 -0.38
C TYR A 83 5.45 -2.65 0.24
N ALA A 84 4.75 -3.54 -0.46
CA ALA A 84 3.56 -4.26 -0.01
C ALA A 84 3.81 -5.78 -0.07
N CYS A 85 2.78 -6.59 0.21
CA CYS A 85 2.79 -8.01 -0.15
C CYS A 85 2.39 -8.19 -1.62
N ASN A 86 2.63 -9.38 -2.17
CA ASN A 86 2.33 -9.72 -3.56
C ASN A 86 0.83 -9.94 -3.87
N ILE A 87 -0.04 -9.96 -2.85
CA ILE A 87 -1.48 -10.18 -2.97
C ILE A 87 -2.24 -9.26 -2.00
N SER A 88 -3.39 -8.74 -2.47
CA SER A 88 -4.24 -7.76 -1.76
C SER A 88 -4.53 -8.09 -0.29
N SER A 89 -5.09 -9.27 0.02
CA SER A 89 -5.49 -9.59 1.40
C SER A 89 -4.31 -9.54 2.36
N ALA A 90 -3.15 -10.06 1.96
CA ALA A 90 -1.96 -10.04 2.82
C ALA A 90 -1.55 -8.60 3.17
N THR A 91 -1.48 -7.72 2.16
CA THR A 91 -1.16 -6.31 2.37
C THR A 91 -2.18 -5.59 3.24
N ARG A 92 -3.48 -5.77 2.95
CA ARG A 92 -4.57 -5.08 3.66
C ARG A 92 -4.71 -5.55 5.10
N CYS A 93 -4.46 -6.84 5.36
CA CYS A 93 -4.38 -7.39 6.71
C CYS A 93 -3.16 -6.84 7.46
N SER A 94 -1.99 -6.77 6.81
CA SER A 94 -0.79 -6.18 7.39
C SER A 94 -0.99 -4.69 7.71
N LEU A 95 -1.65 -3.93 6.84
CA LEU A 95 -2.04 -2.53 7.06
C LEU A 95 -2.90 -2.37 8.31
N ILE A 96 -4.03 -3.10 8.40
CA ILE A 96 -5.01 -2.88 9.44
C ILE A 96 -4.55 -3.38 10.82
N THR A 97 -3.62 -4.33 10.87
CA THR A 97 -3.13 -4.96 12.11
C THR A 97 -1.70 -4.59 12.52
N GLY A 98 -0.88 -4.05 11.61
CA GLY A 98 0.52 -3.70 11.85
C GLY A 98 1.45 -4.91 11.98
N VAL A 99 1.02 -6.04 11.44
CA VAL A 99 1.65 -7.36 11.57
C VAL A 99 2.10 -7.85 10.21
N ASN A 100 3.29 -8.46 10.15
CA ASN A 100 3.82 -9.01 8.90
C ASN A 100 3.01 -10.22 8.42
N ASN A 101 2.96 -10.44 7.10
CA ASN A 101 2.13 -11.49 6.52
C ASN A 101 2.50 -12.91 6.96
N ALA A 102 3.78 -13.14 7.27
CA ALA A 102 4.26 -14.40 7.79
C ALA A 102 3.69 -14.72 9.18
N ARG A 103 3.42 -13.69 10.00
CA ARG A 103 2.84 -13.85 11.35
C ARG A 103 1.33 -13.98 11.31
N HIS A 104 0.64 -13.12 10.56
CA HIS A 104 -0.83 -13.15 10.53
C HIS A 104 -1.40 -14.27 9.67
N ARG A 105 -0.57 -14.90 8.82
CA ARG A 105 -0.92 -16.08 7.99
C ARG A 105 -2.08 -15.90 7.01
N VAL A 106 -2.66 -14.71 6.86
CA VAL A 106 -3.46 -14.35 5.69
C VAL A 106 -2.53 -14.12 4.50
N THR A 107 -2.02 -15.19 3.90
CA THR A 107 -0.94 -15.12 2.89
C THR A 107 -1.44 -15.22 1.45
N ASN A 108 -2.72 -15.50 1.22
CA ASN A 108 -3.37 -15.44 -0.10
C ASN A 108 -4.72 -14.69 0.00
N TRP A 109 -5.41 -14.46 -1.11
CA TRP A 109 -6.65 -13.67 -1.13
C TRP A 109 -7.83 -14.43 -0.50
N THR A 110 -8.66 -13.75 0.29
CA THR A 110 -9.83 -14.35 0.97
C THR A 110 -11.13 -14.02 0.24
N LEU A 111 -12.17 -14.86 0.39
CA LEU A 111 -13.52 -14.52 -0.08
C LEU A 111 -14.59 -15.29 0.67
N GLU A 112 -14.66 -16.60 0.48
CA GLU A 112 -15.71 -17.45 1.06
C GLU A 112 -15.25 -18.02 2.40
N ARG A 113 -16.17 -18.07 3.35
CA ARG A 113 -15.90 -18.67 4.67
C ARG A 113 -15.45 -20.11 4.55
N ASP A 114 -14.43 -20.47 5.32
CA ASP A 114 -13.95 -21.85 5.46
C ASP A 114 -13.45 -22.47 4.15
N LYS A 115 -13.02 -21.65 3.20
CA LYS A 115 -12.50 -22.07 1.90
C LYS A 115 -11.20 -21.37 1.55
N THR A 116 -10.20 -22.17 1.20
CA THR A 116 -8.98 -21.69 0.57
C THR A 116 -9.26 -21.27 -0.88
N THR A 117 -8.58 -20.25 -1.36
CA THR A 117 -8.64 -19.76 -2.75
C THR A 117 -7.50 -20.28 -3.62
N ASP A 118 -6.59 -21.04 -3.02
CA ASP A 118 -5.42 -21.58 -3.70
C ASP A 118 -5.79 -22.54 -4.83
N ARG A 119 -5.00 -22.51 -5.92
CA ARG A 119 -4.97 -23.64 -6.85
C ARG A 119 -4.33 -24.85 -6.17
N THR A 120 -4.68 -26.04 -6.65
CA THR A 120 -4.12 -27.29 -6.12
C THR A 120 -2.73 -27.57 -6.69
N SER A 121 -1.84 -28.15 -5.87
CA SER A 121 -0.58 -28.74 -6.33
C SER A 121 -0.65 -30.26 -6.34
N SER A 122 0.03 -30.89 -7.30
CA SER A 122 0.20 -32.35 -7.35
C SER A 122 1.32 -32.85 -6.42
N THR A 123 2.26 -31.98 -6.04
CA THR A 123 3.48 -32.30 -5.29
C THR A 123 3.42 -31.87 -3.83
N LEU A 124 2.73 -30.76 -3.56
CA LEU A 124 2.68 -30.11 -2.25
C LEU A 124 1.26 -30.07 -1.68
N GLU A 125 1.18 -30.25 -0.37
CA GLU A 125 0.06 -29.88 0.48
C GLU A 125 0.34 -28.49 1.04
N LEU A 126 -0.61 -27.57 0.82
CA LEU A 126 -0.51 -26.18 1.25
C LEU A 126 -0.85 -26.07 2.74
N PRO A 127 -0.30 -25.07 3.45
CA PRO A 127 -0.58 -24.90 4.87
C PRO A 127 -2.05 -24.55 5.13
N ASP A 128 -2.52 -24.87 6.33
CA ASP A 128 -3.83 -24.43 6.84
C ASP A 128 -3.76 -22.95 7.27
N TRP A 129 -3.65 -22.06 6.28
CA TRP A 129 -3.46 -20.63 6.47
C TRP A 129 -4.75 -19.94 6.93
N ASN A 130 -4.67 -18.66 7.29
CA ASN A 130 -5.82 -17.92 7.81
C ASN A 130 -6.75 -17.42 6.69
N TYR A 131 -7.42 -18.35 5.99
CA TYR A 131 -8.30 -18.05 4.85
C TYR A 131 -9.59 -17.30 5.19
N ASN A 132 -9.93 -17.19 6.48
CA ASN A 132 -11.02 -16.33 6.93
C ASN A 132 -10.56 -14.88 7.22
N GLY A 133 -9.27 -14.58 7.05
CA GLY A 133 -8.70 -13.24 7.17
C GLY A 133 -8.34 -12.85 8.60
N VAL A 134 -8.56 -11.57 8.95
CA VAL A 134 -8.30 -11.03 10.29
C VAL A 134 -9.60 -10.73 11.04
N SER A 135 -9.54 -10.59 12.37
CA SER A 135 -10.66 -10.16 13.22
C SER A 135 -10.17 -9.43 14.47
N GLN A 136 -10.99 -8.56 15.08
CA GLN A 136 -10.76 -8.02 16.43
C GLN A 136 -11.28 -8.93 17.57
N VAL A 137 -11.95 -10.05 17.25
CA VAL A 137 -12.52 -10.98 18.25
C VAL A 137 -12.06 -12.41 18.00
N GLU A 138 -11.90 -13.16 19.08
CA GLU A 138 -11.63 -14.60 19.07
C GLU A 138 -12.83 -15.44 18.62
N GLY A 139 -12.62 -16.74 18.41
CA GLY A 139 -13.69 -17.71 18.18
C GLY A 139 -14.02 -18.01 16.72
N ILE A 140 -13.29 -17.41 15.77
CA ILE A 140 -13.38 -17.73 14.34
C ILE A 140 -12.14 -18.52 13.94
N ASN A 141 -12.32 -19.72 13.42
CA ASN A 141 -11.23 -20.55 12.92
C ASN A 141 -10.50 -19.87 11.77
N ASN A 142 -9.21 -20.17 11.60
CA ASN A 142 -8.40 -19.68 10.48
C ASN A 142 -8.48 -18.16 10.30
N THR A 143 -8.52 -17.44 11.43
CA THR A 143 -8.39 -15.99 11.49
C THR A 143 -7.22 -15.58 12.37
N PHE A 144 -6.62 -14.44 12.06
CA PHE A 144 -5.69 -13.79 12.98
C PHE A 144 -6.40 -12.70 13.78
N VAL A 145 -6.26 -12.75 15.10
CA VAL A 145 -6.89 -11.76 16.00
C VAL A 145 -5.94 -10.59 16.25
N GLY A 146 -6.37 -9.39 15.91
CA GLY A 146 -5.57 -8.17 16.06
C GLY A 146 -6.41 -6.93 16.32
N THR A 147 -5.88 -6.04 17.14
CA THR A 147 -6.41 -4.69 17.37
C THR A 147 -6.16 -3.81 16.15
N SER A 148 -7.22 -3.24 15.59
CA SER A 148 -7.20 -2.31 14.47
C SER A 148 -6.57 -0.96 14.82
N PHE A 149 -5.70 -0.39 13.99
CA PHE A 149 -5.27 0.99 14.22
C PHE A 149 -6.43 1.97 14.05
N VAL A 150 -7.44 1.64 13.24
CA VAL A 150 -8.60 2.50 13.00
C VAL A 150 -9.48 2.56 14.25
N GLU A 151 -9.63 1.44 14.96
CA GLU A 151 -10.30 1.42 16.27
C GLU A 151 -9.53 2.27 17.29
N LEU A 152 -8.19 2.23 17.28
CA LEU A 152 -7.37 3.11 18.11
C LEU A 152 -7.54 4.59 17.74
N LEU A 153 -7.61 4.94 16.45
CA LEU A 153 -7.91 6.31 16.00
C LEU A 153 -9.30 6.75 16.50
N ARG A 154 -10.32 5.91 16.31
CA ARG A 154 -11.70 6.17 16.75
C ARG A 154 -11.78 6.39 18.26
N GLN A 155 -11.17 5.52 19.05
CA GLN A 155 -11.09 5.64 20.51
C GLN A 155 -10.36 6.92 20.96
N ASN A 156 -9.49 7.46 20.12
CA ASN A 156 -8.78 8.72 20.36
C ASN A 156 -9.44 9.93 19.68
N GLY A 157 -10.70 9.82 19.26
CA GLY A 157 -11.52 10.95 18.82
C GLY A 157 -11.34 11.34 17.36
N TYR A 158 -10.90 10.42 16.50
CA TYR A 158 -11.04 10.57 15.05
C TYR A 158 -12.42 10.09 14.60
N HIS A 159 -13.03 10.81 13.66
CA HIS A 159 -14.11 10.29 12.84
C HIS A 159 -13.55 9.38 11.76
N THR A 160 -13.97 8.12 11.68
CA THR A 160 -13.34 7.12 10.80
C THR A 160 -14.27 6.72 9.65
N ILE A 161 -13.81 6.88 8.42
CA ILE A 161 -14.60 6.67 7.20
C ILE A 161 -13.88 5.63 6.32
N HIS A 162 -14.60 4.58 5.94
CA HIS A 162 -14.19 3.61 4.93
C HIS A 162 -14.96 3.88 3.63
N CYS A 163 -14.27 3.89 2.49
CA CYS A 163 -14.89 3.96 1.17
C CYS A 163 -14.20 3.03 0.16
N GLY A 164 -14.95 2.07 -0.40
CA GLY A 164 -14.53 1.17 -1.48
C GLY A 164 -14.20 -0.26 -1.03
N LYS A 165 -13.05 -0.82 -1.42
CA LYS A 165 -12.62 -2.20 -1.12
C LYS A 165 -12.09 -2.33 0.32
N ALA A 166 -12.71 -3.21 1.11
CA ALA A 166 -12.23 -3.56 2.46
C ALA A 166 -11.30 -4.78 2.43
N HIS A 167 -11.86 -5.96 2.15
CA HIS A 167 -11.12 -7.21 1.93
C HIS A 167 -10.25 -7.68 3.12
N PHE A 168 -10.72 -7.49 4.35
CA PHE A 168 -10.01 -7.90 5.57
C PHE A 168 -10.40 -9.29 6.09
N GLY A 169 -11.59 -9.78 5.76
CA GLY A 169 -12.12 -11.07 6.20
C GLY A 169 -13.03 -11.70 5.16
N ALA A 170 -13.23 -13.02 5.27
CA ALA A 170 -14.14 -13.76 4.41
C ALA A 170 -15.62 -13.41 4.70
N ILE A 171 -16.49 -13.71 3.74
CA ILE A 171 -17.96 -13.55 3.85
C ILE A 171 -18.46 -14.23 5.13
N ASP A 172 -19.42 -13.64 5.83
CA ASP A 172 -20.01 -14.17 7.07
C ASP A 172 -18.98 -14.37 8.21
N THR A 173 -17.90 -13.60 8.19
CA THR A 173 -16.94 -13.49 9.31
C THR A 173 -16.92 -12.04 9.83
N PRO A 174 -16.61 -11.80 11.12
CA PRO A 174 -16.57 -10.44 11.66
C PRO A 174 -15.67 -9.47 10.86
N GLY A 175 -14.57 -10.00 10.30
CA GLY A 175 -13.60 -9.24 9.52
C GLY A 175 -14.15 -8.64 8.22
N GLU A 176 -15.27 -9.13 7.69
CA GLU A 176 -15.84 -8.64 6.43
C GLU A 176 -16.35 -7.20 6.48
N ASN A 177 -16.77 -6.76 7.68
CA ASN A 177 -17.46 -5.50 7.87
C ASN A 177 -16.48 -4.43 8.38
N PRO A 178 -16.20 -3.35 7.62
CA PRO A 178 -15.36 -2.24 8.10
C PRO A 178 -15.77 -1.70 9.47
N MET A 179 -17.06 -1.70 9.82
CA MET A 179 -17.52 -1.22 11.13
C MET A 179 -16.95 -2.06 12.29
N HIS A 180 -16.66 -3.35 12.07
CA HIS A 180 -15.96 -4.21 13.04
C HIS A 180 -14.55 -3.72 13.33
N TRP A 181 -13.91 -3.01 12.40
CA TRP A 181 -12.54 -2.52 12.49
C TRP A 181 -12.41 -1.12 13.09
N GLY A 182 -13.52 -0.54 13.58
CA GLY A 182 -13.54 0.79 14.14
C GLY A 182 -13.80 1.90 13.12
N PHE A 183 -14.26 1.58 11.91
CA PHE A 183 -14.86 2.58 11.03
C PHE A 183 -16.26 2.95 11.53
N GLU A 184 -16.59 4.25 11.51
CA GLU A 184 -17.92 4.76 11.87
C GLU A 184 -18.84 4.91 10.66
N VAL A 185 -18.24 5.01 9.46
CA VAL A 185 -18.94 5.06 8.18
C VAL A 185 -18.34 4.01 7.26
N ASN A 186 -19.19 3.20 6.64
CA ASN A 186 -18.81 2.27 5.58
C ASN A 186 -19.56 2.59 4.29
N ILE A 187 -18.82 2.94 3.24
CA ILE A 187 -19.30 3.07 1.87
C ILE A 187 -18.72 1.91 1.06
N ALA A 188 -19.59 1.04 0.54
CA ALA A 188 -19.25 -0.07 -0.37
C ALA A 188 -18.30 -1.15 0.15
N GLY A 189 -17.83 -1.12 1.39
CA GLY A 189 -16.92 -2.12 1.94
C GLY A 189 -17.60 -3.42 2.38
N HIS A 190 -17.01 -4.54 1.97
CA HIS A 190 -17.42 -5.89 2.36
C HIS A 190 -16.24 -6.88 2.20
N ALA A 191 -16.50 -8.19 2.39
CA ALA A 191 -15.50 -9.25 2.28
C ALA A 191 -14.76 -9.33 0.94
N ALA A 192 -15.39 -8.93 -0.16
CA ALA A 192 -14.86 -9.27 -1.48
C ALA A 192 -13.68 -8.40 -1.88
N GLY A 193 -12.71 -9.04 -2.53
CA GLY A 193 -11.45 -8.45 -2.94
C GLY A 193 -11.42 -7.86 -4.34
N GLY A 194 -12.52 -7.89 -5.06
CA GLY A 194 -12.61 -7.34 -6.40
C GLY A 194 -14.02 -6.83 -6.64
N LEU A 195 -14.34 -6.60 -7.90
CA LEU A 195 -15.65 -6.14 -8.32
C LEU A 195 -16.18 -6.92 -9.53
N ALA A 196 -17.50 -7.04 -9.64
CA ALA A 196 -18.13 -7.72 -10.76
C ALA A 196 -18.06 -6.90 -12.06
N THR A 197 -18.13 -5.57 -11.94
CA THR A 197 -18.06 -4.59 -13.03
C THR A 197 -18.01 -3.18 -12.44
N TYR A 198 -17.34 -2.25 -13.14
CA TYR A 198 -17.35 -0.83 -12.84
C TYR A 198 -18.58 -0.11 -13.38
N LEU A 199 -19.38 -0.76 -14.22
CA LEU A 199 -20.45 -0.15 -15.00
C LEU A 199 -21.77 -0.09 -14.21
N SER A 200 -22.31 1.12 -14.09
CA SER A 200 -23.61 1.33 -13.45
C SER A 200 -24.78 0.67 -14.19
N GLU A 201 -24.68 0.51 -15.51
CA GLU A 201 -25.66 -0.12 -16.39
C GLU A 201 -25.85 -1.61 -16.08
N ARG A 202 -24.86 -2.19 -15.40
CA ARG A 202 -24.85 -3.54 -14.86
C ARG A 202 -25.00 -3.55 -13.34
N ASN A 203 -25.46 -2.43 -12.78
CA ASN A 203 -25.71 -2.18 -11.36
C ASN A 203 -24.55 -2.63 -10.46
N TYR A 204 -23.31 -2.48 -10.94
CA TYR A 204 -22.08 -2.92 -10.26
C TYR A 204 -22.11 -4.37 -9.75
N GLY A 205 -22.83 -5.28 -10.43
CA GLY A 205 -22.95 -6.67 -10.00
C GLY A 205 -24.32 -7.10 -9.49
N HIS A 206 -25.34 -6.24 -9.58
CA HIS A 206 -26.70 -6.54 -9.11
C HIS A 206 -27.71 -6.72 -10.25
N THR A 207 -28.73 -7.54 -10.02
CA THR A 207 -29.93 -7.59 -10.84
C THR A 207 -30.82 -6.36 -10.59
N ARG A 208 -31.85 -6.16 -11.41
CA ARG A 208 -32.79 -5.03 -11.25
C ARG A 208 -33.61 -5.09 -9.95
N ASP A 209 -33.84 -6.28 -9.42
CA ASP A 209 -34.50 -6.50 -8.12
C ASP A 209 -33.52 -6.42 -6.94
N GLY A 210 -32.28 -5.99 -7.17
CA GLY A 210 -31.28 -5.71 -6.13
C GLY A 210 -30.55 -6.94 -5.59
N LYS A 211 -30.68 -8.11 -6.23
CA LYS A 211 -29.93 -9.31 -5.82
C LYS A 211 -28.54 -9.30 -6.46
N PRO A 212 -27.47 -9.61 -5.71
CA PRO A 212 -26.15 -9.77 -6.32
C PRO A 212 -26.15 -10.99 -7.24
N PHE A 213 -25.65 -10.85 -8.47
CA PHE A 213 -25.38 -11.98 -9.36
C PHE A 213 -23.92 -12.47 -9.28
N SER A 214 -23.10 -11.80 -8.48
CA SER A 214 -21.69 -12.10 -8.23
C SER A 214 -21.37 -11.85 -6.76
N LEU A 215 -20.46 -12.64 -6.19
CA LEU A 215 -19.92 -12.38 -4.85
C LEU A 215 -19.09 -11.09 -4.79
N MET A 216 -18.67 -10.59 -5.95
CA MET A 216 -17.91 -9.34 -6.11
C MET A 216 -18.84 -8.14 -6.43
N ALA A 217 -20.15 -8.24 -6.19
CA ALA A 217 -21.06 -7.12 -6.44
C ALA A 217 -20.82 -5.99 -5.42
N ILE A 218 -20.74 -4.73 -5.88
CA ILE A 218 -20.43 -3.58 -5.01
C ILE A 218 -21.70 -3.11 -4.28
N PRO A 219 -21.80 -3.23 -2.94
CA PRO A 219 -22.98 -2.82 -2.19
C PRO A 219 -23.05 -1.30 -1.96
N GLY A 220 -24.22 -0.78 -1.59
CA GLY A 220 -24.34 0.59 -1.06
C GLY A 220 -24.23 1.72 -2.08
N LEU A 221 -24.27 1.39 -3.38
CA LEU A 221 -24.23 2.34 -4.51
C LEU A 221 -25.52 2.28 -5.36
N GLU A 222 -26.64 1.88 -4.77
CA GLU A 222 -27.92 1.67 -5.45
C GLU A 222 -28.42 2.95 -6.15
N ASN A 223 -28.14 4.12 -5.56
CA ASN A 223 -28.50 5.42 -6.13
C ASN A 223 -27.85 5.72 -7.49
N TYR A 224 -26.82 4.96 -7.86
CA TYR A 224 -26.08 5.14 -9.10
C TYR A 224 -26.41 4.09 -10.16
N TRP A 225 -27.24 3.09 -9.86
CA TRP A 225 -27.58 2.03 -10.81
C TRP A 225 -28.26 2.58 -12.07
N GLY A 226 -27.75 2.20 -13.25
CA GLY A 226 -28.23 2.63 -14.56
C GLY A 226 -27.99 4.10 -14.91
N THR A 227 -27.13 4.82 -14.18
CA THR A 227 -26.97 6.28 -14.34
C THR A 227 -25.90 6.70 -15.36
N GLY A 228 -25.02 5.79 -15.78
CA GLY A 228 -23.81 6.10 -16.54
C GLY A 228 -22.62 6.54 -15.69
N ILE A 229 -22.75 6.58 -14.36
CA ILE A 229 -21.66 6.93 -13.45
C ILE A 229 -20.77 5.69 -13.25
N PHE A 230 -19.47 5.85 -13.45
CA PHE A 230 -18.51 4.76 -13.23
C PHE A 230 -18.30 4.52 -11.72
N ALA A 231 -18.04 3.27 -11.29
CA ALA A 231 -17.93 2.94 -9.87
C ALA A 231 -16.89 3.80 -9.13
N THR A 232 -15.73 4.06 -9.74
CA THR A 232 -14.68 4.95 -9.20
C THR A 232 -15.20 6.37 -8.93
N GLU A 233 -16.06 6.89 -9.81
CA GLU A 233 -16.70 8.20 -9.63
C GLU A 233 -17.75 8.16 -8.51
N ALA A 234 -18.60 7.13 -8.49
CA ALA A 234 -19.63 6.97 -7.47
C ALA A 234 -19.03 6.91 -6.05
N LEU A 235 -17.94 6.17 -5.86
CA LEU A 235 -17.20 6.11 -4.60
C LEU A 235 -16.69 7.50 -4.19
N THR A 236 -16.12 8.25 -5.13
CA THR A 236 -15.59 9.59 -4.86
C THR A 236 -16.69 10.56 -4.42
N LEU A 237 -17.84 10.51 -5.09
CA LEU A 237 -19.01 11.31 -4.74
C LEU A 237 -19.53 10.97 -3.33
N GLU A 238 -19.58 9.69 -2.96
CA GLU A 238 -19.99 9.27 -1.61
C GLU A 238 -18.94 9.63 -0.55
N ALA A 239 -17.64 9.52 -0.85
CA ALA A 239 -16.57 9.96 0.03
C ALA A 239 -16.65 11.47 0.32
N ILE A 240 -16.88 12.30 -0.71
CA ILE A 240 -17.08 13.75 -0.54
C ILE A 240 -18.31 14.04 0.32
N LYS A 241 -19.44 13.32 0.12
CA LYS A 241 -20.62 13.47 0.99
C LYS A 241 -20.32 13.10 2.46
N ALA A 242 -19.49 12.09 2.69
CA ALA A 242 -19.07 11.70 4.04
C ALA A 242 -18.14 12.76 4.66
N LEU A 243 -17.21 13.33 3.89
CA LEU A 243 -16.34 14.42 4.33
C LEU A 243 -17.12 15.70 4.65
N ASP A 244 -18.13 16.06 3.85
CA ASP A 244 -19.03 17.19 4.13
C ASP A 244 -19.78 17.03 5.46
N LYS A 245 -20.11 15.79 5.85
CA LYS A 245 -20.68 15.47 7.16
C LYS A 245 -19.62 15.53 8.26
N ALA A 246 -18.45 14.93 8.03
CA ALA A 246 -17.34 14.89 8.98
C ALA A 246 -16.93 16.28 9.46
N LYS A 247 -16.86 17.25 8.53
CA LYS A 247 -16.55 18.66 8.82
C LYS A 247 -17.45 19.30 9.88
N LYS A 248 -18.69 18.80 10.06
CA LYS A 248 -19.65 19.32 11.04
C LYS A 248 -19.40 18.82 12.46
N TYR A 249 -18.57 17.79 12.64
CA TYR A 249 -18.35 17.15 13.94
C TYR A 249 -17.26 17.80 14.80
N ASN A 250 -16.51 18.76 14.26
CA ASN A 250 -15.43 19.46 14.97
C ASN A 250 -14.42 18.49 15.62
N GLN A 251 -14.12 17.39 14.93
CA GLN A 251 -13.13 16.37 15.28
C GLN A 251 -12.31 16.02 14.02
N PRO A 252 -11.04 15.60 14.13
CA PRO A 252 -10.28 15.20 12.96
C PRO A 252 -10.90 13.96 12.31
N PHE A 253 -10.76 13.81 10.99
CA PHE A 253 -11.22 12.62 10.29
C PHE A 253 -10.06 11.76 9.79
N TYR A 254 -10.32 10.45 9.72
CA TYR A 254 -9.53 9.48 8.97
C TYR A 254 -10.41 8.93 7.84
N LEU A 255 -10.01 9.18 6.58
CA LEU A 255 -10.63 8.58 5.41
C LEU A 255 -9.70 7.51 4.85
N TYR A 256 -10.17 6.27 4.83
CA TYR A 256 -9.59 5.22 4.01
C TYR A 256 -10.33 5.17 2.68
N MET A 257 -9.80 5.88 1.68
CA MET A 257 -10.29 5.86 0.30
C MET A 257 -9.62 4.70 -0.43
N SER A 258 -10.24 3.53 -0.35
CA SER A 258 -9.70 2.28 -0.85
C SER A 258 -10.39 1.89 -2.14
N HIS A 259 -9.88 2.35 -3.28
CA HIS A 259 -10.52 2.08 -4.56
C HIS A 259 -10.57 0.59 -4.90
N TYR A 260 -11.63 0.18 -5.61
CA TYR A 260 -11.61 -1.07 -6.38
C TYR A 260 -10.79 -0.93 -7.68
N ALA A 261 -10.64 0.31 -8.17
CA ALA A 261 -9.73 0.62 -9.26
C ALA A 261 -8.28 0.29 -8.86
N ILE A 262 -7.47 -0.36 -9.70
CA ILE A 262 -7.69 -0.68 -11.13
C ILE A 262 -7.91 -2.19 -11.39
N HIS A 263 -8.38 -2.93 -10.37
CA HIS A 263 -8.57 -4.39 -10.41
C HIS A 263 -9.44 -4.84 -11.59
N ILE A 264 -9.20 -6.06 -12.06
CA ILE A 264 -10.03 -6.70 -13.10
C ILE A 264 -11.50 -6.88 -12.62
N PRO A 265 -12.50 -6.87 -13.52
CA PRO A 265 -12.39 -6.77 -14.97
C PRO A 265 -12.02 -5.37 -15.45
N VAL A 266 -11.24 -5.26 -16.53
CA VAL A 266 -10.83 -3.96 -17.09
C VAL A 266 -11.95 -3.37 -17.96
N ASP A 267 -13.01 -2.90 -17.31
CA ASP A 267 -14.11 -2.20 -17.98
C ASP A 267 -13.63 -0.85 -18.54
N LYS A 268 -14.21 -0.42 -19.67
CA LYS A 268 -13.85 0.85 -20.33
C LYS A 268 -14.52 2.01 -19.60
N ASP A 269 -13.73 2.96 -19.11
CA ASP A 269 -14.27 4.26 -18.67
C ASP A 269 -14.33 5.20 -19.88
N ASP A 270 -15.54 5.35 -20.45
CA ASP A 270 -15.76 6.12 -21.68
C ASP A 270 -15.36 7.60 -21.58
N ARG A 271 -15.20 8.13 -20.35
CA ARG A 271 -14.67 9.49 -20.13
C ARG A 271 -13.25 9.65 -20.68
N PHE A 272 -12.45 8.57 -20.65
CA PHE A 272 -11.02 8.61 -20.98
C PHE A 272 -10.61 7.60 -22.04
N PHE A 273 -11.33 6.47 -22.19
CA PHE A 273 -10.97 5.37 -23.09
C PHE A 273 -10.64 5.84 -24.52
N GLY A 274 -11.51 6.65 -25.13
CA GLY A 274 -11.31 7.14 -26.49
C GLY A 274 -10.05 8.00 -26.67
N LYS A 275 -9.56 8.65 -25.60
CA LYS A 275 -8.31 9.40 -25.62
C LYS A 275 -7.11 8.47 -25.82
N TYR A 276 -7.05 7.38 -25.07
CA TYR A 276 -5.93 6.43 -25.14
C TYR A 276 -5.91 5.64 -26.45
N VAL A 277 -7.07 5.31 -27.00
CA VAL A 277 -7.15 4.75 -28.37
C VAL A 277 -6.53 5.72 -29.39
N ARG A 278 -6.84 7.02 -29.31
CA ARG A 278 -6.24 8.05 -30.18
C ARG A 278 -4.74 8.24 -29.95
N LYS A 279 -4.22 7.92 -28.76
CA LYS A 279 -2.77 7.86 -28.47
C LYS A 279 -2.09 6.61 -29.06
N GLY A 280 -2.85 5.70 -29.69
CA GLY A 280 -2.32 4.50 -30.33
C GLY A 280 -2.19 3.29 -29.42
N LEU A 281 -2.78 3.32 -28.22
CA LEU A 281 -2.85 2.14 -27.35
C LEU A 281 -3.86 1.14 -27.92
N THR A 282 -3.62 -0.15 -27.68
CA THR A 282 -4.59 -1.21 -27.98
C THR A 282 -5.85 -1.02 -27.12
N ASP A 283 -6.95 -1.66 -27.48
CA ASP A 283 -8.20 -1.60 -26.71
C ASP A 283 -8.01 -2.02 -25.24
N LYS A 284 -7.18 -3.03 -24.96
CA LYS A 284 -6.93 -3.47 -23.58
C LYS A 284 -6.11 -2.43 -22.80
N GLU A 285 -5.00 -1.97 -23.36
CA GLU A 285 -4.16 -0.98 -22.68
C GLU A 285 -4.86 0.38 -22.58
N ALA A 286 -5.72 0.75 -23.53
CA ALA A 286 -6.55 1.95 -23.45
C ALA A 286 -7.64 1.84 -22.37
N ALA A 287 -8.24 0.66 -22.18
CA ALA A 287 -9.16 0.42 -21.07
C ALA A 287 -8.44 0.49 -19.72
N TYR A 288 -7.28 -0.15 -19.60
CA TYR A 288 -6.45 -0.09 -18.39
C TYR A 288 -6.02 1.35 -18.05
N ALA A 289 -5.54 2.09 -19.04
CA ALA A 289 -5.19 3.51 -18.91
C ALA A 289 -6.38 4.38 -18.50
N SER A 290 -7.59 4.05 -18.98
CA SER A 290 -8.81 4.77 -18.60
C SER A 290 -9.17 4.58 -17.12
N LEU A 291 -8.91 3.39 -16.54
CA LEU A 291 -9.08 3.15 -15.11
C LEU A 291 -8.06 3.94 -14.28
N ILE A 292 -6.80 3.97 -14.71
CA ILE A 292 -5.73 4.75 -14.06
C ILE A 292 -6.11 6.24 -14.00
N GLU A 293 -6.55 6.81 -15.11
CA GLU A 293 -6.94 8.23 -15.13
C GLU A 293 -8.22 8.51 -14.34
N GLY A 294 -9.19 7.58 -14.36
CA GLY A 294 -10.38 7.69 -13.51
C GLY A 294 -10.05 7.68 -12.02
N MET A 295 -9.07 6.86 -11.62
CA MET A 295 -8.52 6.86 -10.26
C MET A 295 -7.80 8.18 -9.94
N ASP A 296 -6.96 8.69 -10.85
CA ASP A 296 -6.27 9.96 -10.63
C ASP A 296 -7.23 11.16 -10.55
N LYS A 297 -8.31 11.14 -11.34
CA LYS A 297 -9.40 12.12 -11.20
C LYS A 297 -9.99 12.09 -9.79
N SER A 298 -10.27 10.90 -9.25
CA SER A 298 -10.79 10.75 -7.87
C SER A 298 -9.85 11.38 -6.83
N LEU A 299 -8.53 11.14 -6.97
CA LEU A 299 -7.53 11.80 -6.12
C LEU A 299 -7.61 13.32 -6.26
N GLY A 300 -7.74 13.82 -7.49
CA GLY A 300 -7.92 15.24 -7.77
C GLY A 300 -9.13 15.85 -7.10
N ASP A 301 -10.29 15.20 -7.19
CA ASP A 301 -11.55 15.67 -6.60
C ASP A 301 -11.45 15.77 -5.07
N LEU A 302 -10.80 14.80 -4.42
CA LEU A 302 -10.57 14.84 -2.96
C LEU A 302 -9.59 15.96 -2.58
N MET A 303 -8.51 16.14 -3.35
CA MET A 303 -7.57 17.24 -3.12
C MET A 303 -8.23 18.61 -3.33
N ASP A 304 -9.09 18.74 -4.32
CA ASP A 304 -9.85 19.95 -4.59
C ASP A 304 -10.87 20.22 -3.49
N TRP A 305 -11.55 19.17 -2.99
CA TRP A 305 -12.44 19.29 -1.84
C TRP A 305 -11.70 19.84 -0.61
N LEU A 306 -10.49 19.34 -0.32
CA LEU A 306 -9.67 19.83 0.79
C LEU A 306 -9.32 21.32 0.64
N GLU A 307 -8.93 21.74 -0.57
CA GLU A 307 -8.59 23.13 -0.87
C GLU A 307 -9.83 24.05 -0.72
N GLN A 308 -10.95 23.67 -1.32
CA GLN A 308 -12.20 24.43 -1.31
C GLN A 308 -12.80 24.55 0.10
N ASN A 309 -12.55 23.57 0.96
CA ASN A 309 -13.09 23.53 2.31
C ASN A 309 -12.17 24.07 3.39
N GLY A 310 -10.96 24.52 3.04
CA GLY A 310 -9.98 25.04 4.00
C GLY A 310 -9.36 23.96 4.90
N GLU A 311 -9.40 22.69 4.46
CA GLU A 311 -8.88 21.53 5.21
C GLU A 311 -7.48 21.13 4.73
N ALA A 312 -7.00 21.65 3.59
CA ALA A 312 -5.76 21.24 2.94
C ALA A 312 -4.51 21.40 3.83
N ASP A 313 -4.38 22.51 4.56
CA ASP A 313 -3.18 22.80 5.36
C ASP A 313 -3.08 21.93 6.63
N ASN A 314 -4.17 21.30 7.06
CA ASN A 314 -4.23 20.42 8.24
C ASN A 314 -4.64 18.98 7.89
N THR A 315 -4.37 18.54 6.66
CA THR A 315 -4.67 17.17 6.23
C THR A 315 -3.43 16.49 5.67
N VAL A 316 -3.11 15.31 6.20
CA VAL A 316 -2.13 14.41 5.61
C VAL A 316 -2.81 13.59 4.52
N VAL A 317 -2.27 13.63 3.30
CA VAL A 317 -2.75 12.80 2.18
C VAL A 317 -1.66 11.81 1.82
N ILE A 318 -1.98 10.52 1.92
CA ILE A 318 -1.08 9.40 1.63
C ILE A 318 -1.68 8.63 0.45
N PHE A 319 -0.91 8.48 -0.62
CA PHE A 319 -1.19 7.62 -1.75
C PHE A 319 -0.37 6.34 -1.64
N MET A 320 -1.00 5.18 -1.87
CA MET A 320 -0.36 3.87 -1.84
C MET A 320 -1.10 2.89 -2.78
N SER A 321 -0.44 1.78 -3.15
CA SER A 321 -1.12 0.60 -3.71
C SER A 321 -0.87 -0.66 -2.87
N ASP A 322 -1.73 -1.66 -3.01
CA ASP A 322 -1.73 -2.83 -2.15
C ASP A 322 -0.90 -4.00 -2.70
N ASN A 323 -0.54 -3.99 -3.98
CA ASN A 323 0.37 -4.94 -4.64
C ASN A 323 0.66 -4.49 -6.07
N GLY A 324 1.69 -5.07 -6.68
CA GLY A 324 2.12 -4.70 -8.02
C GLY A 324 1.08 -5.00 -9.12
N GLY A 325 1.23 -4.34 -10.27
CA GLY A 325 0.27 -4.41 -11.37
C GLY A 325 0.15 -5.81 -11.95
N LEU A 326 -1.07 -6.20 -12.35
CA LEU A 326 -1.32 -7.49 -13.01
C LEU A 326 -0.53 -7.59 -14.32
N ALA A 327 0.35 -8.60 -14.41
CA ALA A 327 1.25 -8.82 -15.55
C ALA A 327 1.21 -10.26 -16.10
N SER A 328 0.45 -11.16 -15.48
CA SER A 328 0.41 -12.58 -15.80
C SER A 328 -0.78 -13.00 -16.67
N GLU A 329 -1.72 -12.09 -16.97
CA GLU A 329 -2.97 -12.43 -17.66
C GLU A 329 -3.08 -11.72 -19.02
N PRO A 330 -2.85 -12.43 -20.14
CA PRO A 330 -2.93 -11.84 -21.49
C PRO A 330 -4.37 -11.45 -21.88
N ALA A 331 -5.37 -11.89 -21.11
CA ALA A 331 -6.76 -11.46 -21.29
C ALA A 331 -6.95 -9.97 -20.98
N TRP A 332 -6.18 -9.43 -20.04
CA TRP A 332 -6.35 -8.06 -19.53
C TRP A 332 -5.27 -7.09 -19.98
N ARG A 333 -4.05 -7.59 -20.26
CA ARG A 333 -2.90 -6.79 -20.64
C ARG A 333 -2.32 -7.26 -21.96
N ASP A 334 -1.82 -6.33 -22.76
CA ASP A 334 -1.05 -6.63 -23.96
C ASP A 334 0.47 -6.45 -23.70
N GLY A 335 1.28 -6.83 -24.68
CA GLY A 335 2.74 -6.86 -24.59
C GLY A 335 3.28 -8.21 -24.14
N GLU A 336 4.59 -8.28 -23.93
CA GLU A 336 5.24 -9.48 -23.38
C GLU A 336 4.75 -9.69 -21.94
N LEU A 337 4.32 -10.92 -21.61
CA LEU A 337 3.87 -11.26 -20.26
C LEU A 337 4.96 -10.99 -19.24
N HIS A 338 4.56 -10.62 -18.02
CA HIS A 338 5.46 -10.36 -16.89
C HIS A 338 6.36 -9.12 -17.09
N THR A 339 6.03 -8.23 -18.04
CA THR A 339 6.80 -7.00 -18.33
C THR A 339 6.00 -5.70 -18.14
N GLN A 340 4.75 -5.80 -17.69
CA GLN A 340 3.83 -4.67 -17.56
C GLN A 340 4.27 -3.66 -16.48
N ASN A 341 5.14 -4.07 -15.56
CA ASN A 341 5.73 -3.22 -14.52
C ASN A 341 7.16 -2.74 -14.85
N PHE A 342 7.59 -2.82 -16.12
CA PHE A 342 8.95 -2.47 -16.55
C PHE A 342 9.41 -1.11 -16.00
N PRO A 343 10.60 -1.01 -15.37
CA PRO A 343 11.73 -1.94 -15.46
C PRO A 343 11.70 -3.11 -14.46
N LEU A 344 10.68 -3.19 -13.63
CA LEU A 344 10.57 -4.24 -12.62
C LEU A 344 10.17 -5.56 -13.28
N ASN A 345 10.61 -6.67 -12.69
CA ASN A 345 10.31 -8.01 -13.16
C ASN A 345 8.95 -8.47 -12.62
N SER A 346 8.16 -9.12 -13.48
CA SER A 346 6.87 -9.72 -13.11
C SER A 346 5.81 -8.70 -12.66
N GLY A 347 4.86 -9.14 -11.82
CA GLY A 347 3.71 -8.36 -11.36
C GLY A 347 2.99 -9.02 -10.20
N LYS A 348 1.71 -8.70 -10.01
CA LYS A 348 0.82 -9.30 -9.00
C LYS A 348 1.06 -10.80 -8.82
N GLY A 349 1.14 -11.24 -7.56
CA GLY A 349 1.43 -12.62 -7.17
C GLY A 349 2.92 -12.95 -7.10
N SER A 350 3.82 -12.09 -7.62
CA SER A 350 5.26 -12.32 -7.58
C SER A 350 5.95 -11.71 -6.37
N LEU A 351 6.94 -12.40 -5.79
CA LEU A 351 7.88 -11.81 -4.83
C LEU A 351 9.04 -11.03 -5.49
N TYR A 352 9.09 -10.95 -6.83
CA TYR A 352 9.95 -9.99 -7.53
C TYR A 352 9.44 -8.55 -7.36
N GLU A 353 10.32 -7.57 -7.57
CA GLU A 353 10.04 -6.14 -7.37
C GLU A 353 8.76 -5.69 -8.07
N GLY A 354 8.40 -6.27 -9.22
CA GLY A 354 7.19 -5.89 -9.97
C GLY A 354 5.89 -6.28 -9.27
N GLY A 355 5.91 -7.22 -8.33
CA GLY A 355 4.74 -7.65 -7.55
C GLY A 355 4.63 -7.04 -6.16
N ILE A 356 5.70 -6.44 -5.63
CA ILE A 356 5.74 -5.96 -4.24
C ILE A 356 6.17 -4.50 -4.06
N ARG A 357 6.68 -3.82 -5.10
CA ARG A 357 7.16 -2.43 -5.01
C ARG A 357 6.09 -1.47 -5.51
N GLU A 358 5.71 -0.52 -4.66
CA GLU A 358 4.47 0.24 -4.84
C GLU A 358 4.70 1.74 -5.06
N PRO A 359 3.84 2.42 -5.84
CA PRO A 359 3.86 3.87 -5.93
C PRO A 359 3.34 4.47 -4.62
N MET A 360 4.19 5.20 -3.90
CA MET A 360 3.82 5.85 -2.64
C MET A 360 4.16 7.34 -2.62
N ILE A 361 3.19 8.16 -2.22
CA ILE A 361 3.34 9.61 -2.09
C ILE A 361 2.71 10.05 -0.77
N ILE A 362 3.34 10.97 -0.05
CA ILE A 362 2.75 11.59 1.14
C ILE A 362 2.92 13.09 1.11
N SER A 363 1.81 13.80 1.31
CA SER A 363 1.77 15.24 1.54
C SER A 363 1.36 15.50 2.98
N TRP A 364 2.23 16.15 3.74
CA TRP A 364 1.94 16.63 5.10
C TRP A 364 2.43 18.08 5.21
N PRO A 365 1.56 19.08 4.94
CA PRO A 365 1.94 20.48 4.95
C PRO A 365 2.57 20.89 6.29
N GLY A 366 3.66 21.67 6.22
CA GLY A 366 4.42 22.11 7.40
C GLY A 366 5.41 21.09 7.96
N VAL A 367 5.27 19.80 7.64
CA VAL A 367 6.14 18.72 8.15
C VAL A 367 7.00 18.11 7.05
N VAL A 368 6.38 17.65 5.96
CA VAL A 368 7.09 17.00 4.85
C VAL A 368 7.64 18.05 3.89
N LYS A 369 8.91 17.89 3.49
CA LYS A 369 9.53 18.74 2.45
C LYS A 369 8.85 18.52 1.10
N GLN A 370 8.23 19.57 0.56
CA GLN A 370 7.56 19.54 -0.74
C GLN A 370 8.50 19.20 -1.89
N GLY A 371 8.01 18.41 -2.85
CA GLY A 371 8.74 18.00 -4.06
C GLY A 371 9.94 17.09 -3.78
N SER A 372 10.02 16.46 -2.61
CA SER A 372 11.15 15.63 -2.22
C SER A 372 10.96 14.16 -2.62
N LYS A 373 12.06 13.40 -2.57
CA LYS A 373 12.07 11.95 -2.79
C LYS A 373 12.78 11.28 -1.63
N CYS A 374 12.30 10.11 -1.21
CA CYS A 374 12.96 9.23 -0.26
C CYS A 374 13.21 7.86 -0.92
N ASP A 375 14.46 7.41 -0.87
CA ASP A 375 14.90 6.11 -1.41
C ASP A 375 15.06 5.04 -0.33
N LYS A 376 14.80 5.38 0.94
CA LYS A 376 14.79 4.43 2.06
C LYS A 376 13.56 3.55 1.98
N TYR A 377 13.76 2.25 2.16
CA TYR A 377 12.68 1.28 2.03
C TYR A 377 11.83 1.18 3.30
N LEU A 378 10.56 0.92 3.09
CA LEU A 378 9.54 0.70 4.12
C LEU A 378 8.56 -0.37 3.63
N MET A 379 7.73 -0.89 4.54
CA MET A 379 6.76 -1.93 4.23
C MET A 379 5.36 -1.56 4.75
N ILE A 380 4.32 -2.17 4.18
CA ILE A 380 2.92 -1.83 4.49
C ILE A 380 2.58 -1.86 5.99
N GLU A 381 3.10 -2.82 6.77
CA GLU A 381 2.83 -2.89 8.21
C GLU A 381 3.32 -1.65 8.98
N ASP A 382 4.24 -0.86 8.39
CA ASP A 382 4.74 0.39 8.97
C ASP A 382 3.68 1.50 9.00
N PHE A 383 2.65 1.40 8.16
CA PHE A 383 1.57 2.38 8.14
C PHE A 383 0.80 2.36 9.46
N TYR A 384 0.66 1.22 10.13
CA TYR A 384 -0.05 1.11 11.40
C TYR A 384 0.54 2.05 12.48
N PRO A 385 1.82 1.91 12.90
CA PRO A 385 2.40 2.80 13.89
C PRO A 385 2.57 4.22 13.36
N THR A 386 2.82 4.41 12.06
CA THR A 386 2.98 5.75 11.48
C THR A 386 1.68 6.56 11.53
N LEU A 387 0.54 5.95 11.19
CA LEU A 387 -0.76 6.62 11.21
C LEU A 387 -1.16 7.01 12.64
N LEU A 388 -0.86 6.16 13.63
CA LEU A 388 -1.05 6.49 15.04
C LEU A 388 -0.11 7.62 15.50
N GLU A 389 1.14 7.63 15.07
CA GLU A 389 2.09 8.71 15.38
C GLU A 389 1.67 10.05 14.76
N ILE A 390 1.23 10.06 13.50
CA ILE A 390 0.65 11.24 12.82
C ILE A 390 -0.58 11.76 13.57
N ALA A 391 -1.40 10.84 14.08
CA ALA A 391 -2.60 11.16 14.87
C ALA A 391 -2.32 11.52 16.33
N GLU A 392 -1.05 11.58 16.73
CA GLU A 392 -0.58 11.82 18.10
C GLU A 392 -1.10 10.80 19.14
N VAL A 393 -1.44 9.59 18.70
CA VAL A 393 -1.86 8.48 19.56
C VAL A 393 -0.61 7.72 20.02
N LYS A 394 -0.06 8.13 21.18
CA LYS A 394 1.23 7.62 21.70
C LYS A 394 1.08 6.43 22.65
N GLU A 395 -0.01 6.38 23.40
CA GLU A 395 -0.27 5.33 24.37
C GLU A 395 -1.45 4.50 23.89
N TYR A 396 -1.16 3.31 23.37
CA TYR A 396 -2.16 2.35 22.94
C TYR A 396 -1.74 0.94 23.32
N LYS A 397 -2.72 0.03 23.39
CA LYS A 397 -2.51 -1.38 23.65
C LYS A 397 -3.03 -2.18 22.48
N THR A 398 -2.30 -3.22 22.11
CA THR A 398 -2.66 -4.16 21.08
C THR A 398 -2.72 -5.56 21.66
N THR A 399 -3.60 -6.39 21.13
CA THR A 399 -3.68 -7.83 21.47
C THR A 399 -2.55 -8.63 20.81
N GLN A 400 -2.01 -8.11 19.71
CA GLN A 400 -0.92 -8.66 18.90
C GLN A 400 0.39 -7.88 19.09
N PRO A 401 1.57 -8.50 18.88
CA PRO A 401 2.80 -7.75 18.69
C PRO A 401 2.72 -6.93 17.38
N LEU A 402 3.39 -5.78 17.34
CA LEU A 402 3.54 -4.99 16.12
C LEU A 402 4.88 -5.31 15.46
N ASP A 403 4.85 -5.61 14.16
CA ASP A 403 6.05 -5.82 13.33
C ASP A 403 6.44 -4.53 12.58
N GLY A 404 5.47 -3.66 12.32
CA GLY A 404 5.68 -2.36 11.66
C GLY A 404 6.55 -1.41 12.47
N ILE A 405 7.34 -0.59 11.77
CA ILE A 405 8.18 0.45 12.34
C ILE A 405 7.79 1.79 11.72
N SER A 406 7.49 2.79 12.55
CA SER A 406 7.09 4.10 12.06
C SER A 406 8.11 4.72 11.09
N PHE A 407 7.63 5.25 9.97
CA PHE A 407 8.44 5.96 8.99
C PHE A 407 8.36 7.49 9.13
N VAL A 408 7.77 8.03 10.20
CA VAL A 408 7.83 9.48 10.50
C VAL A 408 9.27 10.03 10.52
N PRO A 409 10.30 9.28 10.98
CA PRO A 409 11.69 9.76 10.87
C PRO A 409 12.16 10.02 9.44
N LEU A 410 11.65 9.28 8.44
CA LEU A 410 11.92 9.52 7.02
C LEU A 410 11.24 10.80 6.52
N LEU A 411 10.03 11.08 7.00
CA LEU A 411 9.26 12.29 6.65
C LEU A 411 9.90 13.57 7.17
N THR A 412 10.46 13.49 8.37
CA THR A 412 11.03 14.63 9.11
C THR A 412 12.55 14.76 8.94
N GLY A 413 13.20 13.78 8.31
CA GLY A 413 14.66 13.74 8.14
C GLY A 413 15.42 13.54 9.45
N THR A 414 14.79 12.90 10.44
CA THR A 414 15.35 12.71 11.79
C THR A 414 15.94 11.32 12.02
N GLY A 415 15.69 10.37 11.11
CA GLY A 415 16.22 9.01 11.21
C GLY A 415 16.02 8.19 9.94
N ASP A 416 16.63 7.00 9.92
CA ASP A 416 16.56 6.04 8.82
C ASP A 416 16.18 4.65 9.36
N PRO A 417 14.87 4.35 9.50
CA PRO A 417 14.39 3.06 9.96
C PRO A 417 14.67 1.90 8.99
N SER A 418 15.10 2.16 7.76
CA SER A 418 15.41 1.10 6.79
C SER A 418 16.79 0.49 7.04
N ARG A 419 17.71 1.25 7.64
CA ARG A 419 19.11 0.84 7.81
C ARG A 419 19.24 -0.43 8.65
N ASN A 420 19.91 -1.46 8.12
CA ASN A 420 20.08 -2.78 8.76
C ASN A 420 18.76 -3.50 9.08
N ARG A 421 17.62 -3.03 8.54
CA ARG A 421 16.31 -3.65 8.74
C ARG A 421 16.07 -4.70 7.66
N ALA A 422 15.60 -5.87 8.05
CA ALA A 422 15.09 -6.87 7.13
C ALA A 422 13.59 -6.64 6.88
N LEU A 423 13.19 -6.66 5.61
CA LEU A 423 11.80 -6.85 5.19
C LEU A 423 11.62 -8.31 4.79
N VAL A 424 10.51 -8.94 5.17
CA VAL A 424 10.26 -10.37 4.96
C VAL A 424 8.87 -10.58 4.35
N TRP A 425 8.81 -11.47 3.36
CA TRP A 425 7.57 -11.95 2.75
C TRP A 425 7.49 -13.46 2.84
N ASN A 426 6.30 -13.99 3.11
CA ASN A 426 6.02 -15.42 3.01
C ASN A 426 4.79 -15.66 2.14
N PHE A 427 4.92 -16.48 1.10
CA PHE A 427 3.84 -16.90 0.21
C PHE A 427 3.86 -18.42 0.01
N PRO A 428 3.55 -19.22 1.06
CA PRO A 428 3.52 -20.68 1.00
C PRO A 428 2.24 -21.18 0.30
N ASN A 429 1.80 -20.48 -0.75
CA ASN A 429 0.50 -20.55 -1.37
C ASN A 429 0.63 -20.70 -2.90
N ILE A 430 -0.48 -21.02 -3.55
CA ILE A 430 -0.56 -21.06 -5.01
C ILE A 430 -1.71 -20.16 -5.46
N TRP A 431 -1.38 -19.00 -6.00
CA TRP A 431 -2.32 -18.08 -6.60
C TRP A 431 -2.91 -18.63 -7.92
N GLY A 432 -3.73 -17.85 -8.63
CA GLY A 432 -4.43 -18.24 -9.85
C GLY A 432 -3.55 -18.33 -11.12
N ASN A 433 -2.37 -17.71 -11.14
CA ASN A 433 -1.49 -17.67 -12.30
C ASN A 433 -0.07 -18.15 -11.97
N ASP A 434 0.72 -18.38 -13.02
CA ASP A 434 2.12 -18.76 -12.96
C ASP A 434 3.00 -17.68 -13.60
N GLY A 435 4.28 -17.64 -13.24
CA GLY A 435 5.23 -16.68 -13.79
C GLY A 435 6.49 -16.54 -12.92
N PRO A 436 7.44 -15.66 -13.31
CA PRO A 436 8.68 -15.45 -12.57
C PRO A 436 8.41 -14.96 -11.14
N GLY A 437 9.00 -15.65 -10.15
CA GLY A 437 8.84 -15.35 -8.73
C GLY A 437 7.40 -15.48 -8.21
N ILE A 438 6.52 -16.24 -8.89
CA ILE A 438 5.12 -16.45 -8.48
C ILE A 438 4.96 -17.85 -7.88
N ASN A 439 4.28 -17.93 -6.73
CA ASN A 439 3.87 -19.13 -6.00
C ASN A 439 4.98 -19.84 -5.20
N LEU A 440 4.58 -20.36 -4.04
CA LEU A 440 5.38 -21.29 -3.22
C LEU A 440 6.77 -20.75 -2.88
N ASP A 441 6.85 -19.50 -2.44
CA ASP A 441 8.11 -18.84 -2.14
C ASP A 441 8.07 -18.00 -0.85
N CYS A 442 9.26 -17.59 -0.40
CA CYS A 442 9.43 -16.58 0.63
C CYS A 442 10.67 -15.74 0.31
N SER A 443 10.70 -14.50 0.80
CA SER A 443 11.77 -13.56 0.46
C SER A 443 12.20 -12.72 1.66
N ILE A 444 13.47 -12.31 1.65
CA ILE A 444 14.02 -11.32 2.57
C ILE A 444 14.74 -10.24 1.75
N ARG A 445 14.49 -8.97 2.09
CA ARG A 445 15.26 -7.82 1.63
C ARG A 445 15.98 -7.19 2.81
N LYS A 446 17.30 -7.04 2.72
CA LYS A 446 18.10 -6.34 3.72
C LYS A 446 19.20 -5.53 3.06
N ASP A 447 19.17 -4.23 3.29
CA ASP A 447 20.02 -3.22 2.66
C ASP A 447 19.95 -3.33 1.13
N ASP A 448 21.02 -3.74 0.45
CA ASP A 448 21.04 -3.87 -1.02
C ASP A 448 20.55 -5.23 -1.53
N TRP A 449 20.52 -6.24 -0.66
CA TRP A 449 20.40 -7.64 -1.06
C TRP A 449 19.01 -8.19 -0.83
N LYS A 450 18.47 -8.86 -1.84
CA LYS A 450 17.21 -9.58 -1.80
C LYS A 450 17.45 -11.05 -2.12
N LEU A 451 16.94 -11.94 -1.26
CA LEU A 451 16.95 -13.39 -1.47
C LEU A 451 15.50 -13.84 -1.69
N VAL A 452 15.26 -14.66 -2.72
CA VAL A 452 14.00 -15.38 -2.95
C VAL A 452 14.28 -16.87 -2.80
N TYR A 453 13.43 -17.58 -2.05
CA TYR A 453 13.53 -19.02 -1.82
C TYR A 453 12.25 -19.71 -2.23
N TYR A 454 12.37 -20.75 -3.06
CA TYR A 454 11.23 -21.54 -3.55
C TYR A 454 11.07 -22.83 -2.73
N TYR A 455 9.92 -22.99 -2.08
CA TYR A 455 9.64 -24.13 -1.20
C TYR A 455 9.62 -25.48 -1.92
N GLU A 456 9.17 -25.50 -3.18
CA GLU A 456 9.03 -26.75 -3.93
C GLU A 456 10.38 -27.34 -4.33
N THR A 457 11.31 -26.50 -4.80
CA THR A 457 12.59 -26.92 -5.39
C THR A 457 13.77 -26.76 -4.43
N GLY A 458 13.66 -25.88 -3.44
CA GLY A 458 14.79 -25.44 -2.63
C GLY A 458 15.69 -24.42 -3.34
N GLU A 459 15.30 -23.93 -4.51
CA GLU A 459 16.08 -22.95 -5.27
C GLU A 459 16.16 -21.61 -4.52
N LYS A 460 17.29 -20.94 -4.67
CA LYS A 460 17.61 -19.66 -4.03
C LYS A 460 18.14 -18.70 -5.07
N GLU A 461 17.45 -17.60 -5.28
CA GLU A 461 17.91 -16.51 -6.14
C GLU A 461 18.33 -15.32 -5.28
N LEU A 462 19.47 -14.73 -5.60
CA LEU A 462 20.00 -13.56 -4.89
C LEU A 462 20.18 -12.39 -5.86
N PHE A 463 19.62 -11.24 -5.53
CA PHE A 463 19.71 -10.02 -6.32
C PHE A 463 20.29 -8.87 -5.49
N ASN A 464 21.11 -8.02 -6.13
CA ASN A 464 21.46 -6.71 -5.62
C ASN A 464 20.50 -5.68 -6.24
N VAL A 465 19.46 -5.30 -5.52
CA VAL A 465 18.33 -4.53 -6.10
C VAL A 465 18.72 -3.13 -6.58
N PRO A 466 19.59 -2.36 -5.89
CA PRO A 466 20.05 -1.07 -6.42
C PRO A 466 20.83 -1.20 -7.73
N ALA A 467 21.63 -2.25 -7.89
CA ALA A 467 22.42 -2.49 -9.10
C ALA A 467 21.62 -3.19 -10.21
N ASP A 468 20.59 -3.95 -9.86
CA ASP A 468 19.76 -4.75 -10.76
C ASP A 468 18.28 -4.68 -10.37
N ILE A 469 17.66 -3.52 -10.61
CA ILE A 469 16.24 -3.26 -10.28
C ILE A 469 15.27 -4.22 -11.00
N GLY A 470 15.70 -4.80 -12.12
CA GLY A 470 14.91 -5.72 -12.90
C GLY A 470 15.15 -7.19 -12.55
N GLU A 471 15.93 -7.48 -11.50
CA GLU A 471 16.21 -8.83 -11.00
C GLU A 471 16.54 -9.81 -12.13
N LYS A 472 17.44 -9.39 -13.03
CA LYS A 472 17.79 -10.16 -14.23
C LYS A 472 18.96 -11.12 -14.01
N ASN A 473 19.79 -10.84 -13.01
CA ASN A 473 21.02 -11.55 -12.75
C ASN A 473 20.96 -12.17 -11.36
N ASP A 474 20.62 -13.45 -11.29
CA ASP A 474 20.84 -14.23 -10.07
C ASP A 474 22.36 -14.35 -9.81
N VAL A 475 22.80 -13.82 -8.67
CA VAL A 475 24.19 -13.84 -8.23
C VAL A 475 24.41 -14.75 -7.02
N ALA A 476 23.48 -15.66 -6.70
CA ALA A 476 23.57 -16.57 -5.56
C ALA A 476 24.88 -17.37 -5.54
N VAL A 477 25.29 -17.91 -6.69
CA VAL A 477 26.55 -18.67 -6.85
C VAL A 477 27.79 -17.79 -6.61
N GLN A 478 27.71 -16.50 -6.91
CA GLN A 478 28.83 -15.55 -6.75
C GLN A 478 28.99 -15.08 -5.30
N TYR A 479 27.90 -15.08 -4.51
CA TYR A 479 27.88 -14.58 -3.13
C TYR A 479 27.27 -15.59 -2.13
N PRO A 480 27.86 -16.80 -1.99
CA PRO A 480 27.31 -17.85 -1.14
C PRO A 480 27.25 -17.47 0.34
N ASP A 481 28.17 -16.62 0.81
CA ASP A 481 28.15 -16.11 2.19
C ASP A 481 26.94 -15.21 2.47
N ILE A 482 26.50 -14.43 1.47
CA ILE A 482 25.31 -13.58 1.56
C ILE A 482 24.06 -14.46 1.55
N VAL A 483 23.99 -15.45 0.65
CA VAL A 483 22.90 -16.44 0.64
C VAL A 483 22.76 -17.10 2.01
N LYS A 484 23.85 -17.66 2.56
CA LYS A 484 23.83 -18.33 3.86
C LYS A 484 23.35 -17.41 4.98
N ARG A 485 23.82 -16.16 5.01
CA ARG A 485 23.41 -15.18 6.02
C ARG A 485 21.93 -14.83 5.90
N LEU A 486 21.47 -14.47 4.70
CA LEU A 486 20.07 -14.09 4.48
C LEU A 486 19.12 -15.26 4.65
N SER A 487 19.49 -16.48 4.23
CA SER A 487 18.73 -17.70 4.52
C SER A 487 18.53 -17.89 6.02
N LYS A 488 19.60 -17.72 6.82
CA LYS A 488 19.53 -17.85 8.28
C LYS A 488 18.65 -16.78 8.92
N GLU A 489 18.78 -15.52 8.48
CA GLU A 489 17.93 -14.42 8.97
C GLU A 489 16.46 -14.65 8.61
N LEU A 490 16.16 -15.05 7.37
CA LEU A 490 14.82 -15.35 6.90
C LEU A 490 14.20 -16.54 7.64
N GLY A 491 14.90 -17.68 7.70
CA GLY A 491 14.43 -18.86 8.42
C GLY A 491 14.19 -18.60 9.92
N ALA A 492 15.07 -17.84 10.56
CA ALA A 492 14.90 -17.44 11.95
C ALA A 492 13.67 -16.54 12.15
N TYR A 493 13.45 -15.56 11.26
CA TYR A 493 12.28 -14.69 11.30
C TYR A 493 10.99 -15.51 11.13
N LEU A 494 10.90 -16.31 10.07
CA LEU A 494 9.74 -17.16 9.77
C LEU A 494 9.37 -18.06 10.95
N ARG A 495 10.35 -18.71 11.59
CA ARG A 495 10.08 -19.52 12.80
C ARG A 495 9.67 -18.67 14.00
N SER A 496 10.25 -17.49 14.19
CA SER A 496 9.91 -16.59 15.30
C SER A 496 8.51 -15.98 15.19
N THR A 497 7.97 -15.92 13.97
CA THR A 497 6.61 -15.44 13.70
C THR A 497 5.60 -16.56 13.58
N ASP A 498 6.00 -17.81 13.84
CA ASP A 498 5.18 -19.01 13.62
C ASP A 498 4.66 -19.05 12.16
N ALA A 499 5.48 -18.67 11.18
CA ALA A 499 5.13 -18.73 9.78
C ALA A 499 4.93 -20.17 9.32
N GLN A 500 4.07 -20.36 8.32
CA GLN A 500 3.77 -21.66 7.75
C GLN A 500 4.56 -21.92 6.46
N ARG A 501 4.69 -23.20 6.12
CA ARG A 501 5.33 -23.70 4.90
C ARG A 501 4.59 -24.92 4.37
N PRO A 502 4.68 -25.24 3.06
CA PRO A 502 4.05 -26.41 2.49
C PRO A 502 4.67 -27.74 2.98
N ILE A 503 4.00 -28.85 2.67
CA ILE A 503 4.44 -30.22 2.95
C ILE A 503 4.54 -31.00 1.65
N PHE A 504 5.60 -31.78 1.45
CA PHE A 504 5.72 -32.69 0.32
C PHE A 504 4.76 -33.87 0.46
N LYS A 505 3.80 -34.02 -0.45
CA LYS A 505 2.78 -35.08 -0.42
C LYS A 505 3.35 -36.49 -0.47
N ASN A 506 4.45 -36.68 -1.19
CA ASN A 506 5.09 -37.99 -1.35
C ASN A 506 5.82 -38.48 -0.09
N THR A 507 6.22 -37.58 0.82
CA THR A 507 6.99 -37.93 2.03
C THR A 507 6.29 -37.57 3.33
N GLY A 508 5.27 -36.70 3.29
CA GLY A 508 4.64 -36.11 4.47
C GLY A 508 5.55 -35.18 5.26
N LYS A 509 6.73 -34.81 4.73
CA LYS A 509 7.67 -33.91 5.40
C LYS A 509 7.43 -32.45 4.97
N PRO A 510 7.55 -31.48 5.90
CA PRO A 510 7.55 -30.07 5.53
C PRO A 510 8.67 -29.76 4.53
N CYS A 511 8.39 -28.85 3.58
CA CYS A 511 9.42 -28.26 2.74
C CYS A 511 10.52 -27.66 3.65
N PRO A 512 11.82 -27.78 3.33
CA PRO A 512 12.86 -27.17 4.14
C PRO A 512 12.67 -25.66 4.26
N TRP A 513 13.07 -25.08 5.40
CA TRP A 513 13.22 -23.63 5.53
C TRP A 513 14.45 -23.18 4.71
N PRO A 514 14.56 -21.89 4.36
CA PRO A 514 15.68 -21.38 3.58
C PRO A 514 17.06 -21.73 4.15
N ASP A 515 17.20 -21.92 5.47
CA ASP A 515 18.46 -22.25 6.14
C ASP A 515 18.66 -23.73 6.48
N GLU A 516 17.78 -24.60 5.98
CA GLU A 516 17.87 -26.05 6.16
C GLU A 516 18.53 -26.78 4.97
N ILE A 517 18.92 -26.05 3.92
CA ILE A 517 19.58 -26.58 2.71
C ILE A 517 20.76 -25.71 2.21
#